data_AF-A0A7C8V3H3-F1
#
_entry.id   AF-A0A7C8V3H3-F1
#
_cell.length_a   1.000
_cell.length_b   1.000
_cell.length_c   1.000
_cell.angle_alpha   90.00
_cell.angle_beta   90.00
_cell.angle_gamma   90.00
#
_symmetry.space_group_name_H-M   'P 1'
#
loop_
_entity.id
_entity.type
_entity.pdbx_description
1 polymer ?
#
loop_
_entity_poly.entity_id
_entity_poly.type
_entity_poly.pdbx_seq_one_letter_code
_entity_poly.pdbx_strand_id
1 'polypeptide(L)'
;MSLTPSQLRASFEVYTNYGNSSSATVFSVMDRLRSDGEAGIGGEGKEYGPGVGIKGGRKGVVGCAFGPGVSVEMVLMRRVEKGDHNTDKGIVEVTNGIGGVSVGGEELD
;
A
#
# COMPACT_ATOMS: atom_id res chain seq x y z
N MET A 1 -6.00 -16.37 -2.04
CA MET A 1 -4.66 -15.87 -1.66
C MET A 1 -4.32 -16.47 -0.31
N SER A 2 -3.19 -17.15 -0.14
CA SER A 2 -2.78 -17.76 1.14
C SER A 2 -2.18 -16.71 2.08
N LEU A 3 -3.00 -15.72 2.46
CA LEU A 3 -2.59 -14.62 3.34
C LEU A 3 -2.92 -14.94 4.79
N THR A 4 -2.06 -14.49 5.71
CA THR A 4 -2.32 -14.54 7.15
C THR A 4 -3.04 -13.27 7.61
N PRO A 5 -3.82 -13.31 8.70
CA PRO A 5 -4.54 -12.13 9.20
C PRO A 5 -3.65 -10.91 9.47
N SER A 6 -2.41 -11.12 9.89
CA SER A 6 -1.46 -10.02 10.16
C SER A 6 -1.05 -9.24 8.90
N GLN A 7 -1.10 -9.88 7.73
CA GLN A 7 -0.85 -9.21 6.44
C GLN A 7 -1.98 -8.26 6.08
N LEU A 8 -3.17 -8.49 6.63
CA LEU A 8 -4.37 -7.66 6.49
C LEU A 8 -4.66 -6.83 7.76
N ARG A 9 -3.74 -6.75 8.73
CA ARG A 9 -3.99 -6.13 10.05
C ARG A 9 -4.56 -4.72 9.97
N ALA A 10 -4.06 -3.89 9.04
CA ALA A 10 -4.53 -2.52 8.87
C ALA A 10 -5.97 -2.50 8.35
N SER A 11 -6.33 -3.42 7.44
CA SER A 11 -7.70 -3.62 6.99
C SER A 11 -8.61 -4.05 8.13
N PHE A 12 -8.19 -5.01 8.95
CA PHE A 12 -8.96 -5.47 10.12
C PHE A 12 -9.15 -4.36 11.14
N GLU A 13 -8.09 -3.61 11.46
CA GLU A 13 -8.15 -2.49 12.40
C GLU A 13 -9.15 -1.43 11.93
N VAL A 14 -9.04 -0.99 10.67
CA VAL A 14 -9.92 0.04 10.11
C VAL A 14 -11.35 -0.45 10.09
N TYR A 15 -11.59 -1.68 9.62
CA TYR A 15 -12.93 -2.24 9.56
C TYR A 15 -13.56 -2.42 10.95
N THR A 16 -12.78 -2.89 11.94
CA THR A 16 -13.28 -3.14 13.29
C THR A 16 -13.66 -1.86 14.01
N ASN A 17 -12.88 -0.79 13.84
CA ASN A 17 -13.09 0.46 14.57
C ASN A 17 -13.97 1.47 13.81
N TYR A 18 -14.05 1.39 12.48
CA TYR A 18 -14.71 2.40 11.64
C TYR A 18 -15.67 1.84 10.57
N GLY A 19 -15.70 0.52 10.38
CA GLY A 19 -16.54 -0.14 9.39
C GLY A 19 -16.11 0.13 7.94
N ASN A 20 -17.06 -0.03 7.02
CA ASN A 20 -16.87 0.23 5.58
C ASN A 20 -17.41 1.63 5.23
N SER A 21 -16.50 2.57 5.02
CA SER A 21 -16.77 3.94 4.55
C SER A 21 -16.67 4.06 3.03
N SER A 22 -17.04 3.00 2.30
CA SER A 22 -16.96 2.91 0.84
C SER A 22 -15.53 3.17 0.32
N SER A 23 -15.38 3.91 -0.78
CA SER A 23 -14.08 4.20 -1.41
C SER A 23 -13.07 4.83 -0.44
N ALA A 24 -13.51 5.58 0.57
CA ALA A 24 -12.61 6.20 1.54
C ALA A 24 -11.85 5.18 2.41
N THR A 25 -12.39 3.97 2.61
CA THR A 25 -11.76 2.94 3.44
C THR A 25 -10.38 2.55 2.94
N VAL A 26 -10.14 2.52 1.62
CA VAL A 26 -8.82 2.15 1.10
C VAL A 26 -7.75 3.16 1.55
N PHE A 27 -8.07 4.45 1.60
CA PHE A 27 -7.13 5.48 2.06
C PHE A 27 -6.86 5.36 3.55
N SER A 28 -7.89 5.12 4.37
CA SER A 28 -7.72 4.87 5.81
C SER A 28 -6.85 3.65 6.09
N VAL A 29 -7.03 2.57 5.32
CA VAL A 29 -6.19 1.36 5.44
C VAL A 29 -4.74 1.64 5.07
N MET A 30 -4.51 2.39 4.00
CA MET A 30 -3.16 2.74 3.55
C MET A 30 -2.43 3.64 4.55
N ASP A 31 -3.13 4.63 5.13
CA ASP A 31 -2.54 5.49 6.16
C ASP A 31 -2.26 4.73 7.47
N ARG A 32 -3.16 3.84 7.89
CA ARG A 32 -2.91 2.95 9.03
C ARG A 32 -1.71 2.05 8.78
N LEU A 33 -1.63 1.43 7.60
CA LEU A 33 -0.52 0.57 7.21
C LEU A 33 0.82 1.33 7.11
N ARG A 34 0.80 2.64 6.80
CA ARG A 34 1.97 3.52 6.87
C ARG A 34 2.40 3.79 8.30
N SER A 35 1.47 4.21 9.14
CA SER A 35 1.71 4.50 10.56
C SER A 35 2.24 3.27 11.31
N ASP A 36 1.69 2.08 11.03
CA ASP A 36 2.18 0.80 11.55
C ASP A 36 3.65 0.55 11.17
N GLY A 37 3.99 0.78 9.90
CA GLY A 37 5.36 0.64 9.42
C GLY A 37 6.33 1.57 10.16
N GLU A 38 5.96 2.84 10.34
CA GLU A 38 6.76 3.84 11.06
C GLU A 38 6.95 3.49 12.54
N ALA A 39 5.90 2.97 13.17
CA ALA A 39 5.94 2.50 14.56
C ALA A 39 6.67 1.15 14.72
N GLY A 40 7.11 0.51 13.63
CA GLY A 40 7.71 -0.82 13.66
C GLY A 40 6.71 -1.94 13.95
N ILE A 41 5.41 -1.65 13.87
CA ILE A 41 4.31 -2.61 14.00
C ILE A 41 4.23 -3.38 12.68
N GLY A 42 5.07 -4.39 12.57
CA GLY A 42 5.04 -5.41 11.51
C GLY A 42 5.11 -6.77 12.16
N GLY A 43 4.41 -7.77 11.62
CA GLY A 43 4.45 -9.12 12.20
C GLY A 43 5.90 -9.63 12.37
N GLU A 44 6.20 -10.20 13.54
CA GLU A 44 7.45 -10.89 13.86
C GLU A 44 7.29 -12.41 13.72
N GLY A 45 8.22 -13.09 13.05
CA GLY A 45 8.23 -14.55 12.89
C GLY A 45 8.02 -15.07 11.46
N LYS A 46 8.66 -16.22 11.15
CA LYS A 46 8.73 -16.85 9.82
C LYS A 46 7.39 -17.08 9.12
N GLU A 47 6.29 -17.14 9.88
CA GLU A 47 4.91 -17.27 9.40
C GLU A 47 4.50 -16.12 8.46
N TYR A 48 5.11 -14.94 8.63
CA TYR A 48 4.64 -13.74 7.96
C TYR A 48 5.22 -13.50 6.56
N GLY A 49 6.06 -14.40 6.01
CA GLY A 49 6.61 -14.36 4.65
C GLY A 49 7.73 -13.33 4.42
N PRO A 50 8.41 -13.25 3.26
CA PRO A 50 9.55 -12.36 3.07
C PRO A 50 9.21 -10.89 3.44
N GLY A 51 9.97 -10.30 4.38
CA GLY A 51 9.72 -8.95 4.94
C GLY A 51 9.27 -8.87 6.41
N VAL A 52 9.26 -9.99 7.14
CA VAL A 52 8.97 -10.10 8.58
C VAL A 52 9.97 -9.32 9.44
N GLY A 53 9.51 -8.64 10.50
CA GLY A 53 10.39 -7.98 11.49
C GLY A 53 11.17 -6.78 10.96
N ILE A 54 10.85 -6.31 9.74
CA ILE A 54 11.46 -5.11 9.16
C ILE A 54 10.74 -3.89 9.74
N LYS A 55 11.47 -3.06 10.48
CA LYS A 55 11.02 -1.70 10.83
C LYS A 55 10.68 -0.94 9.54
N GLY A 56 9.43 -0.52 9.36
CA GLY A 56 8.92 0.00 8.09
C GLY A 56 7.99 -0.96 7.33
N GLY A 57 7.92 -2.23 7.71
CA GLY A 57 7.12 -3.25 7.04
C GLY A 57 7.67 -3.66 5.66
N ARG A 58 6.85 -4.35 4.85
CA ARG A 58 7.24 -4.71 3.47
C ARG A 58 7.37 -3.47 2.59
N LYS A 59 8.36 -3.50 1.69
CA LYS A 59 8.51 -2.50 0.62
C LYS A 59 7.41 -2.62 -0.44
N GLY A 60 7.08 -3.83 -0.89
CA GLY A 60 5.97 -4.07 -1.82
C GLY A 60 4.62 -4.15 -1.10
N VAL A 61 3.64 -3.40 -1.60
CA VAL A 61 2.26 -3.38 -1.08
C VAL A 61 1.31 -3.53 -2.27
N VAL A 62 0.30 -4.40 -2.13
CA VAL A 62 -0.80 -4.49 -3.09
C VAL A 62 -2.05 -3.93 -2.43
N GLY A 63 -2.58 -2.84 -2.99
CA GLY A 63 -3.92 -2.36 -2.67
C GLY A 63 -4.93 -3.13 -3.53
N CYS A 64 -5.99 -3.64 -2.92
CA CYS A 64 -7.05 -4.37 -3.62
C CYS A 64 -8.40 -3.92 -3.08
N ALA A 65 -9.30 -3.50 -3.97
CA ALA A 65 -10.66 -3.10 -3.64
C ALA A 65 -11.65 -3.65 -4.67
N PHE A 66 -12.93 -3.68 -4.31
CA PHE A 66 -14.00 -4.09 -5.21
C PHE A 66 -15.24 -3.19 -5.04
N GLY A 67 -16.07 -3.12 -6.08
CA GLY A 67 -17.23 -2.23 -6.11
C GLY A 67 -18.38 -2.74 -6.99
N PRO A 68 -19.37 -1.87 -7.29
CA PRO A 68 -20.50 -2.20 -8.16
C PRO A 68 -20.07 -2.83 -9.49
N GLY A 69 -20.89 -3.75 -9.99
CA GLY A 69 -20.57 -4.53 -11.19
C GLY A 69 -19.53 -5.63 -10.98
N VAL A 70 -19.21 -5.96 -9.71
CA VAL A 70 -18.16 -6.93 -9.34
C VAL A 70 -16.79 -6.49 -9.89
N SER A 71 -16.61 -5.18 -10.05
CA SER A 71 -15.36 -4.59 -10.51
C SER A 71 -14.30 -4.77 -9.43
N VAL A 72 -13.09 -5.20 -9.83
CA VAL A 72 -11.94 -5.39 -8.94
C VAL A 72 -10.82 -4.48 -9.41
N GLU A 73 -10.30 -3.67 -8.51
CA GLU A 73 -9.17 -2.78 -8.77
C GLU A 73 -7.99 -3.16 -7.88
N MET A 74 -6.82 -3.30 -8.50
CA MET A 74 -5.58 -3.65 -7.82
C MET A 74 -4.46 -2.70 -8.23
N VAL A 75 -3.70 -2.23 -7.26
CA VAL A 75 -2.53 -1.37 -7.48
C VAL A 75 -1.32 -1.92 -6.74
N LEU A 76 -0.23 -2.12 -7.47
CA LEU A 76 1.06 -2.47 -6.92
C LEU A 76 1.83 -1.20 -6.55
N MET A 77 2.27 -1.11 -5.30
CA MET A 77 2.94 0.06 -4.74
C MET A 77 4.24 -0.34 -4.07
N ARG A 78 5.19 0.60 -4.05
CA ARG A 78 6.39 0.52 -3.24
C ARG A 78 6.33 1.57 -2.12
N ARG A 79 6.55 1.14 -0.88
CA ARG A 79 6.73 2.03 0.26
C ARG A 79 8.04 2.79 0.12
N VAL A 80 7.99 4.10 0.32
CA VAL A 80 9.15 5.00 0.33
C VAL A 80 9.74 5.04 1.73
N GLU A 81 11.08 4.93 1.85
CA GLU A 81 11.79 5.06 3.12
C GLU A 81 12.19 6.51 3.37
N LYS A 82 12.22 6.94 4.64
CA LYS A 82 12.68 8.28 5.01
C LYS A 82 14.17 8.39 4.71
N GLY A 83 14.53 9.18 3.69
CA GLY A 83 15.91 9.32 3.19
C GLY A 83 16.22 8.47 1.95
N ASP A 84 15.23 7.79 1.36
CA ASP A 84 15.33 7.22 0.01
C ASP A 84 15.36 8.38 -1.00
N HIS A 85 16.53 9.03 -1.13
CA HIS A 85 16.83 10.02 -2.17
C HIS A 85 17.06 9.30 -3.49
N ASN A 86 16.08 8.51 -3.93
CA ASN A 86 16.14 7.94 -5.27
C ASN A 86 15.96 9.10 -6.27
N THR A 87 17.08 9.68 -6.68
CA THR A 87 17.18 10.71 -7.71
C THR A 87 16.89 10.15 -9.11
N ASP A 88 16.66 8.84 -9.23
CA ASP A 88 16.05 8.23 -10.41
C ASP A 88 14.56 8.58 -10.45
N LYS A 89 14.31 9.82 -10.88
CA LYS A 89 13.15 10.32 -11.64
C LYS A 89 11.87 9.51 -11.43
N GLY A 90 11.11 9.86 -10.39
CA GLY A 90 9.73 10.36 -10.47
C GLY A 90 8.69 9.69 -11.39
N ILE A 91 8.93 8.52 -11.98
CA ILE A 91 7.94 7.80 -12.77
C ILE A 91 7.24 6.85 -11.81
N VAL A 92 6.17 7.34 -11.19
CA VAL A 92 5.10 6.46 -10.74
C VAL A 92 4.38 6.03 -12.02
N GLU A 93 4.67 4.83 -12.52
CA GLU A 93 3.93 4.28 -13.65
C GLU A 93 2.52 3.93 -13.15
N VAL A 94 1.59 4.87 -13.31
CA VAL A 94 0.17 4.61 -13.12
C VAL A 94 -0.35 4.11 -14.45
N THR A 95 -0.51 2.80 -14.57
CA THR A 95 -1.19 2.19 -15.73
C THR A 95 -2.62 1.84 -15.34
N ASN A 96 -3.59 2.34 -16.10
CA ASN A 96 -4.99 1.93 -16.02
C ASN A 96 -5.30 0.79 -17.03
N GLY A 97 -4.28 0.17 -17.61
CA GLY A 97 -4.41 -0.85 -18.66
C GLY A 97 -4.70 -0.30 -20.06
N ILE A 98 -4.76 1.02 -20.26
CA ILE A 98 -5.01 1.65 -21.58
C ILE A 98 -3.85 2.56 -22.02
N GLY A 99 -2.88 2.82 -21.14
CA GLY A 99 -1.66 3.56 -21.46
C GLY A 99 -0.91 3.95 -20.18
N GLY A 100 0.40 4.16 -20.31
CA GLY A 100 1.23 4.66 -19.20
C GLY A 100 0.97 6.14 -18.98
N VAL A 101 0.62 6.53 -17.75
CA VAL A 101 0.56 7.94 -17.33
C VAL A 101 1.82 8.25 -16.52
N SER A 102 2.60 9.22 -16.99
CA SER A 102 3.72 9.80 -16.24
C SER A 102 3.24 11.10 -15.58
N VAL A 103 3.42 11.22 -14.26
CA VAL A 103 3.14 12.46 -13.51
C VAL A 103 4.41 12.86 -12.77
N GLY A 104 5.00 13.99 -13.17
CA GLY A 104 6.18 14.58 -12.51
C GLY A 104 7.33 14.89 -13.46
N GLY A 105 7.21 15.99 -14.21
CA GLY A 105 8.34 16.66 -14.84
C GLY A 105 8.12 18.15 -14.69
N GLU A 106 9.02 18.86 -14.03
CA GLU A 106 9.05 20.32 -14.06
C GLU A 106 9.32 20.74 -15.51
N GLU A 107 8.43 21.53 -16.11
CA GLU A 107 8.78 22.37 -17.25
C GLU A 107 9.78 23.42 -16.73
N LEU A 108 11.03 23.30 -17.15
CA LEU A 108 12.00 24.38 -17.04
C LEU A 108 12.03 25.07 -18.41
N ASP A 109 11.64 26.35 -18.44
CA ASP A 109 11.81 27.27 -19.58
C ASP A 109 13.27 27.38 -20.03
#